data_AF-A0A8E2D5K8-F1
#
_entry.id   AF-A0A8E2D5K8-F1
#
_cell.length_a   1.000
_cell.length_b   1.000
_cell.length_c   1.000
_cell.angle_alpha   90.00
_cell.angle_beta   90.00
_cell.angle_gamma   90.00
#
_symmetry.space_group_name_H-M   'P 1'
#
loop_
_entity.id
_entity.type
_entity.pdbx_description
1 polymer ?
#
loop_
_entity_poly.entity_id
_entity_poly.type
_entity_poly.pdbx_seq_one_letter_code
_entity_poly.pdbx_strand_id
1 'polypeptide(L)'
;MATADAIANEATPNPVLIQNKIVLSIAIRHLAEKYMHDKIIASGKDEAVLVVSGNQTGKWTSLYKDTCPTDSNKDIIERVNMMTPELIHVNSFMFEPLIDMSIFHLIKLYKDCKENLA
;
A
#
# COMPACT_ATOMS: atom_id res chain seq x y z
N MET A 1 -2.96 -11.46 -5.90
CA MET A 1 -3.01 -10.36 -6.88
C MET A 1 -4.17 -10.45 -7.87
N ALA A 2 -4.51 -11.64 -8.41
CA ALA A 2 -5.54 -11.80 -9.45
C ALA A 2 -6.86 -11.03 -9.24
N THR A 3 -7.41 -10.97 -8.03
CA THR A 3 -8.63 -10.20 -7.73
C THR A 3 -8.43 -8.70 -7.87
N ALA A 4 -7.31 -8.15 -7.37
CA ALA A 4 -6.99 -6.73 -7.52
C ALA A 4 -6.72 -6.38 -8.99
N ASP A 5 -6.07 -7.28 -9.73
CA ASP A 5 -5.89 -7.15 -11.18
C ASP A 5 -7.23 -7.10 -11.94
N ALA A 6 -8.18 -7.97 -11.58
CA ALA A 6 -9.51 -7.96 -12.20
C ALA A 6 -10.24 -6.63 -11.93
N ILE A 7 -10.22 -6.14 -10.69
CA ILE A 7 -10.84 -4.87 -10.31
C ILE A 7 -10.18 -3.68 -11.03
N ALA A 8 -8.84 -3.64 -11.10
CA ALA A 8 -8.11 -2.53 -11.70
C ALA A 8 -8.26 -2.42 -13.24
N ASN A 9 -8.74 -3.49 -13.87
CA ASN A 9 -8.99 -3.58 -15.30
C ASN A 9 -10.49 -3.60 -15.65
N GLU A 10 -11.38 -3.46 -14.66
CA GLU A 10 -12.81 -3.32 -14.90
C GLU A 10 -13.09 -2.04 -15.69
N ALA A 11 -13.84 -2.13 -16.79
CA ALA A 11 -14.13 -1.00 -17.66
C ALA A 11 -14.96 0.09 -16.95
N THR A 12 -15.85 -0.34 -16.04
CA THR A 12 -16.74 0.54 -15.26
C THR A 12 -16.72 0.14 -13.79
N PRO A 13 -15.65 0.48 -13.03
CA PRO A 13 -15.56 0.12 -11.62
C PRO A 13 -16.68 0.76 -10.80
N ASN A 14 -17.33 -0.02 -9.94
CA ASN A 14 -18.36 0.50 -9.04
C ASN A 14 -17.73 1.36 -7.91
N PRO A 15 -17.98 2.69 -7.88
CA PRO A 15 -17.32 3.59 -6.92
C PRO A 15 -17.83 3.43 -5.47
N VAL A 16 -19.00 2.81 -5.28
CA VAL A 16 -19.63 2.61 -3.96
C VAL A 16 -19.25 1.26 -3.35
N LEU A 17 -18.74 0.31 -4.15
CA LEU A 17 -18.43 -1.03 -3.68
C LEU A 17 -17.14 -1.04 -2.83
N ILE A 18 -17.31 -0.91 -1.52
CA ILE A 18 -16.22 -0.82 -0.54
C ILE A 18 -15.29 -2.05 -0.60
N GLN A 19 -15.83 -3.23 -0.90
CA GLN A 19 -15.06 -4.47 -1.01
C GLN A 19 -13.92 -4.33 -2.02
N ASN A 20 -14.19 -3.68 -3.17
CA ASN A 20 -13.16 -3.46 -4.19
C ASN A 20 -12.07 -2.52 -3.68
N LYS A 21 -12.44 -1.47 -2.94
CA LYS A 21 -11.49 -0.54 -2.32
C LYS A 21 -10.61 -1.26 -1.30
N ILE A 22 -11.18 -2.11 -0.45
CA ILE A 22 -10.44 -2.93 0.53
C ILE A 22 -9.45 -3.85 -0.18
N VAL A 23 -9.88 -4.57 -1.22
CA VAL A 23 -9.00 -5.47 -1.98
C VAL A 23 -7.82 -4.71 -2.60
N LEU A 24 -8.09 -3.55 -3.21
CA LEU A 24 -7.03 -2.69 -3.76
C LEU A 24 -6.09 -2.20 -2.66
N SER A 25 -6.60 -1.72 -1.53
CA SER A 25 -5.77 -1.23 -0.42
C SER A 25 -4.86 -2.31 0.17
N ILE A 26 -5.35 -3.55 0.30
CA ILE A 26 -4.52 -4.69 0.75
C ILE A 26 -3.44 -5.01 -0.28
N ALA A 27 -3.79 -5.06 -1.56
CA ALA A 27 -2.84 -5.38 -2.63
C ALA A 27 -1.75 -4.30 -2.78
N ILE A 28 -2.12 -3.03 -2.66
CA ILE A 28 -1.19 -1.88 -2.67
C ILE A 28 -0.20 -1.99 -1.51
N ARG A 29 -0.69 -2.20 -0.27
CA ARG A 29 0.20 -2.35 0.89
C ARG A 29 1.13 -3.54 0.74
N HIS A 30 0.62 -4.67 0.26
CA HIS A 30 1.45 -5.86 0.06
C HIS A 30 2.60 -5.62 -0.94
N LEU A 31 2.35 -4.91 -2.06
CA LEU A 31 3.41 -4.53 -3.01
C LEU A 31 4.45 -3.61 -2.37
N ALA A 32 3.98 -2.58 -1.67
CA ALA A 32 4.86 -1.60 -1.03
C ALA A 32 5.72 -2.23 0.08
N GLU A 33 5.12 -3.06 0.94
CA GLU A 33 5.82 -3.75 2.02
C GLU A 33 6.85 -4.73 1.47
N LYS A 34 6.51 -5.52 0.44
CA LYS A 34 7.48 -6.40 -0.22
C LYS A 34 8.67 -5.61 -0.77
N TYR A 35 8.40 -4.51 -1.47
CA TYR A 35 9.47 -3.67 -2.02
C TYR A 35 10.36 -3.06 -0.93
N MET A 36 9.76 -2.50 0.13
CA MET A 36 10.50 -1.92 1.25
C MET A 36 11.34 -2.99 1.96
N HIS A 37 10.76 -4.16 2.22
CA HIS A 37 11.46 -5.31 2.80
C HIS A 37 12.73 -5.62 1.98
N ASP A 38 12.57 -5.88 0.68
CA ASP A 38 13.66 -6.29 -0.20
C ASP A 38 14.75 -5.20 -0.29
N LYS A 39 14.37 -3.92 -0.28
CA LYS A 39 15.31 -2.78 -0.26
C LYS A 39 16.05 -2.64 1.06
N ILE A 40 15.37 -2.80 2.19
CA ILE A 40 15.97 -2.73 3.53
C ILE A 40 17.00 -3.86 3.69
N ILE A 41 16.66 -5.09 3.29
CA ILE A 41 17.61 -6.22 3.32
C ILE A 41 18.80 -5.97 2.39
N ALA A 42 18.56 -5.48 1.16
CA ALA A 42 19.62 -5.15 0.22
C ALA A 42 20.56 -4.03 0.71
N SER A 43 20.12 -3.18 1.65
CA SER A 43 20.97 -2.18 2.30
C SER A 43 21.94 -2.76 3.35
N GLY A 44 21.86 -4.07 3.61
CA GLY A 44 22.72 -4.78 4.57
C GLY A 44 22.18 -4.81 6.00
N LYS A 45 20.90 -4.48 6.21
CA LYS A 45 20.23 -4.64 7.51
C LYS A 45 19.87 -6.11 7.77
N ASP A 46 19.96 -6.51 9.02
CA ASP A 46 19.51 -7.82 9.49
C ASP A 46 17.98 -7.91 9.49
N GLU A 47 17.41 -9.06 9.15
CA GLU A 47 15.96 -9.27 9.08
C GLU A 47 15.24 -9.03 10.43
N ALA A 48 15.95 -9.12 11.56
CA ALA A 48 15.41 -8.81 12.88
C ALA A 48 14.86 -7.37 12.99
N VAL A 49 15.35 -6.41 12.19
CA VAL A 49 14.83 -5.03 12.21
C VAL A 49 13.41 -4.93 11.64
N LEU A 50 12.98 -5.93 10.87
CA LEU A 50 11.66 -5.97 10.22
C LEU A 50 10.60 -6.60 11.13
N VAL A 51 11.01 -7.26 12.22
CA VAL A 51 10.10 -7.79 13.24
C VAL A 51 9.58 -6.63 14.10
N VAL A 52 8.39 -6.16 13.76
CA VAL A 52 7.76 -5.00 14.40
C VAL A 52 6.37 -5.33 14.95
N SER A 53 6.01 -4.71 16.07
CA SER A 53 4.65 -4.74 16.63
C SER A 53 3.85 -3.49 16.25
N GLY A 54 2.53 -3.60 16.12
CA GLY A 54 1.67 -2.44 15.80
C GLY A 54 1.61 -2.13 14.29
N ASN A 55 1.69 -0.85 13.93
CA ASN A 55 1.60 -0.38 12.54
C ASN A 55 2.90 -0.71 11.77
N GLN A 56 2.85 -1.78 10.98
CA GLN A 56 4.00 -2.31 10.27
C GLN A 56 4.38 -1.43 9.09
N THR A 57 3.42 -1.05 8.24
CA THR A 57 3.68 -0.34 6.99
C THR A 57 4.36 1.01 7.27
N GLY A 58 3.91 1.74 8.29
CA GLY A 58 4.49 3.01 8.71
C GLY A 58 5.90 2.85 9.29
N LYS A 59 6.12 1.83 10.14
CA LYS A 59 7.46 1.55 10.70
C LYS A 59 8.46 1.16 9.61
N TRP A 60 8.05 0.31 8.68
CA TRP A 60 8.88 -0.08 7.54
C TRP A 60 9.15 1.10 6.61
N THR A 61 8.19 2.03 6.44
CA THR A 61 8.40 3.26 5.69
C THR A 61 9.48 4.13 6.31
N SER A 62 9.45 4.33 7.62
CA SER A 62 10.50 5.09 8.32
C SER A 62 11.87 4.44 8.11
N LEU A 63 11.97 3.12 8.31
CA LEU A 63 13.22 2.39 8.14
C LEU A 63 13.72 2.46 6.68
N TYR A 64 12.84 2.29 5.72
CA TYR A 64 13.14 2.41 4.29
C TYR A 64 13.68 3.81 3.92
N LYS A 65 13.09 4.88 4.47
CA LYS A 65 13.58 6.25 4.25
C LYS A 65 15.00 6.45 4.76
N ASP A 66 15.32 5.85 5.90
CA ASP A 66 16.63 5.92 6.54
C ASP A 66 17.68 5.10 5.79
N THR A 67 17.32 3.90 5.32
CA THR A 67 18.25 2.99 4.63
C THR A 67 18.42 3.28 3.15
N CYS A 68 17.39 3.82 2.50
CA CYS A 68 17.33 4.04 1.06
C CYS A 68 17.02 5.51 0.72
N PRO A 69 17.88 6.47 1.14
CA PRO A 69 17.56 7.89 1.08
C PRO A 69 17.46 8.46 -0.35
N THR A 70 18.01 7.78 -1.35
CA THR A 70 18.06 8.22 -2.75
C THR A 70 17.13 7.44 -3.67
N ASP A 71 16.31 6.54 -3.13
CA ASP A 71 15.41 5.72 -3.94
C ASP A 71 14.29 6.58 -4.56
N SER A 72 14.06 6.42 -5.87
CA SER A 72 13.09 7.19 -6.64
C SER A 72 11.63 6.88 -6.28
N ASN A 73 11.37 5.74 -5.64
CA ASN A 73 10.01 5.27 -5.35
C ASN A 73 9.45 5.77 -4.02
N LYS A 74 10.17 6.64 -3.30
CA LYS A 74 9.72 7.22 -2.01
C LYS A 74 8.34 7.88 -2.11
N ASP A 75 8.10 8.63 -3.16
CA ASP A 75 6.83 9.33 -3.35
C ASP A 75 5.66 8.34 -3.50
N ILE A 76 5.90 7.19 -4.15
CA ILE A 76 4.89 6.13 -4.26
C ILE A 76 4.58 5.57 -2.86
N ILE A 77 5.61 5.28 -2.06
CA ILE A 77 5.46 4.75 -0.69
C ILE A 77 4.72 5.75 0.23
N GLU A 78 4.96 7.05 0.10
CA GLU A 78 4.21 8.07 0.88
C GLU A 78 2.72 8.07 0.53
N ARG A 79 2.38 7.97 -0.76
CA ARG A 79 0.98 7.86 -1.19
C ARG A 79 0.32 6.60 -0.67
N VAL A 80 1.05 5.48 -0.57
CA VAL A 80 0.55 4.25 0.04
C VAL A 80 0.13 4.49 1.48
N ASN A 81 0.98 5.09 2.30
CA ASN A 81 0.65 5.41 3.69
C ASN A 81 -0.56 6.35 3.82
N MET A 82 -0.69 7.33 2.92
CA MET A 82 -1.78 8.30 2.94
C MET A 82 -3.12 7.71 2.49
N MET A 83 -3.12 6.88 1.43
CA MET A 83 -4.34 6.43 0.76
C MET A 83 -4.84 5.07 1.24
N THR A 84 -3.99 4.29 1.92
CA THR A 84 -4.32 2.95 2.40
C THR A 84 -4.07 2.85 3.91
N PRO A 85 -4.95 3.45 4.74
CA PRO A 85 -4.77 3.39 6.19
C PRO A 85 -4.71 1.94 6.67
N GLU A 86 -3.71 1.64 7.49
CA GLU A 86 -3.44 0.28 7.96
C GLU A 86 -4.50 -0.22 8.94
N LEU A 87 -5.03 0.68 9.76
CA LEU A 87 -6.15 0.41 10.67
C LEU A 87 -7.47 0.51 9.90
N ILE A 88 -7.93 -0.63 9.40
CA ILE A 88 -9.28 -0.76 8.86
C ILE A 88 -10.19 -1.16 10.01
N HIS A 89 -10.85 -0.18 10.62
CA HIS A 89 -11.87 -0.48 11.61
C HIS A 89 -13.14 -0.97 10.92
N VAL A 90 -13.51 -2.23 11.16
CA VAL A 90 -14.62 -2.93 10.49
C VAL A 90 -16.01 -2.49 11.00
N ASN A 91 -16.10 -1.34 11.67
CA ASN A 91 -17.38 -0.72 12.01
C ASN A 91 -17.75 0.28 10.91
N SER A 92 -19.00 0.20 10.39
CA SER A 92 -19.46 0.99 9.24
C SER A 92 -19.35 2.51 9.43
N PHE A 93 -19.23 2.99 10.68
CA PHE A 93 -19.05 4.40 11.02
C PHE A 93 -17.59 4.91 10.87
N MET A 94 -16.60 4.03 10.72
CA MET A 94 -15.16 4.41 10.72
C MET A 94 -14.40 4.04 9.44
N PHE A 95 -15.09 3.62 8.38
CA PHE A 95 -14.49 3.52 7.05
C PHE A 95 -14.39 4.87 6.34
N GLU A 96 -14.77 5.97 6.97
CA GLU A 96 -14.84 7.31 6.38
C GLU A 96 -13.63 7.64 5.47
N PRO A 97 -12.37 7.42 5.89
CA PRO A 97 -11.23 7.70 5.00
C PRO A 97 -11.23 6.83 3.74
N LEU A 98 -11.52 5.53 3.85
CA LEU A 98 -11.55 4.62 2.70
C LEU A 98 -12.82 4.77 1.85
N ILE A 99 -13.95 5.16 2.46
CA ILE A 99 -15.20 5.49 1.78
C ILE A 99 -14.99 6.73 0.92
N ASP A 100 -14.34 7.76 1.48
CA ASP A 100 -14.02 9.01 0.79
C ASP A 100 -12.95 8.84 -0.29
N MET A 101 -12.09 7.81 -0.17
CA MET A 101 -11.13 7.49 -1.23
C MET A 101 -11.84 7.03 -2.51
N SER A 102 -11.61 7.76 -3.59
CA SER A 102 -12.05 7.37 -4.94
C SER A 102 -11.42 6.04 -5.34
N ILE A 103 -12.26 5.12 -5.85
CA ILE A 103 -11.77 3.85 -6.42
C ILE A 103 -10.78 4.09 -7.55
N PHE A 104 -10.94 5.15 -8.33
CA PHE A 104 -10.03 5.50 -9.42
C PHE A 104 -8.65 5.91 -8.91
N HIS A 105 -8.57 6.59 -7.76
CA HIS A 105 -7.30 6.90 -7.12
C HIS A 105 -6.60 5.62 -6.63
N LEU A 106 -7.36 4.68 -6.03
CA LEU A 106 -6.82 3.38 -5.62
C LEU A 106 -6.35 2.55 -6.82
N ILE A 107 -7.11 2.51 -7.92
CA ILE A 107 -6.72 1.83 -9.16
C ILE A 107 -5.43 2.44 -9.72
N LYS A 108 -5.33 3.77 -9.76
CA LYS A 108 -4.12 4.46 -10.23
C LYS A 108 -2.92 4.12 -9.34
N LEU A 109 -3.06 4.24 -8.02
CA LEU A 109 -2.00 3.90 -7.08
C LEU A 109 -1.57 2.43 -7.19
N TYR A 110 -2.52 1.51 -7.38
CA TYR A 110 -2.23 0.10 -7.59
C TYR A 110 -1.41 -0.14 -8.86
N LYS A 111 -1.76 0.50 -9.98
CA LYS A 111 -1.00 0.41 -11.23
C LYS A 111 0.40 0.98 -11.08
N ASP A 112 0.52 2.18 -10.49
CA ASP A 112 1.82 2.80 -10.20
C ASP A 112 2.69 1.87 -9.33
N CYS A 113 2.11 1.21 -8.31
CA CYS A 113 2.84 0.24 -7.48
C CYS A 113 3.28 -0.99 -8.28
N LYS A 114 2.42 -1.54 -9.15
CA LYS A 114 2.80 -2.70 -9.98
C LYS A 114 3.89 -2.37 -11.00
N GLU A 115 3.91 -1.17 -11.53
CA GLU A 115 4.89 -0.77 -12.54
C GLU A 115 6.26 -0.46 -11.92
N ASN A 116 6.30 0.08 -10.70
CA ASN A 116 7.52 0.62 -10.11
C ASN A 116 8.07 -0.20 -8.91
N LEU A 117 7.24 -1.03 -8.26
CA LEU A 117 7.59 -1.74 -7.02
C LEU A 117 7.58 -3.28 -7.16
N ALA A 118 7.11 -3.81 -8.29
CA ALA A 118 6.97 -5.26 -8.50
C ALA A 118 8.28 -5.95 -8.88
#